data_AF-M5CCU2-F1
#
_entry.id   AF-M5CCU2-F1
#
_cell.length_a   1.000
_cell.length_b   1.000
_cell.length_c   1.000
_cell.angle_alpha   90.00
_cell.angle_beta   90.00
_cell.angle_gamma   90.00
#
_symmetry.space_group_name_H-M   'P 1'
#
loop_
_entity.id
_entity.type
_entity.pdbx_description
1 polymer ?
#
loop_
_entity_poly.entity_id
_entity_poly.type
_entity_poly.pdbx_seq_one_letter_code
_entity_poly.pdbx_strand_id
1 'polypeptide(L)'
;MLAMEDQVIFPYDYGVPETGPGDLINCIPDYTIAALLDELAAVKGNNITVVFDSCHSASGSRDGFGVFSPAQPRYAPVQYDIPSNLDADIFKTAPARQIKSRSVEPLLCTDQASHVLLAACGSREKAWEQNHQGQFTTALLQALKTHAK
;
A
#
# COMPACT_ATOMS: atom_id res chain seq x y z
N MET A 1 -0.27 21.92 -10.41
CA MET A 1 0.06 21.49 -9.05
C MET A 1 -0.13 19.99 -9.03
N LEU A 2 0.95 19.21 -9.12
CA LEU A 2 0.85 17.74 -9.04
C LEU A 2 0.58 17.41 -7.57
N ALA A 3 -0.57 16.82 -7.27
CA ALA A 3 -0.82 16.28 -5.95
C ALA A 3 0.20 15.17 -5.70
N MET A 4 1.01 15.32 -4.66
CA MET A 4 1.83 14.25 -4.15
C MET A 4 0.87 13.24 -3.53
N GLU A 5 0.65 12.12 -4.21
CA GLU A 5 -0.26 11.06 -3.75
C GLU A 5 0.53 10.12 -2.84
N ASP A 6 0.51 10.40 -1.54
CA ASP A 6 1.02 9.46 -0.54
C ASP A 6 0.19 8.16 -0.65
N GLN A 7 0.86 7.04 -0.91
CA GLN A 7 0.20 5.74 -1.01
C GLN A 7 0.17 5.07 0.34
N VAL A 8 -0.98 4.50 0.70
CA VAL A 8 -1.19 3.95 2.04
C VAL A 8 -1.96 2.64 1.99
N ILE A 9 -1.75 1.80 3.00
CA ILE A 9 -2.64 0.71 3.34
C ILE A 9 -3.37 1.04 4.64
N PHE A 10 -4.54 0.44 4.85
CA PHE A 10 -5.38 0.73 6.02
C PHE A 10 -5.40 -0.48 6.94
N PRO A 11 -5.02 -0.33 8.23
CA PRO A 11 -5.29 -1.34 9.22
C PRO A 11 -6.80 -1.42 9.49
N TYR A 12 -7.26 -2.54 10.06
CA TYR A 12 -8.69 -2.76 10.30
C TYR A 12 -9.31 -1.75 11.27
N ASP A 13 -8.51 -1.27 12.22
CA ASP A 13 -8.84 -0.29 13.26
C ASP A 13 -8.50 1.16 12.84
N TYR A 14 -8.29 1.42 11.54
CA TYR A 14 -8.12 2.78 11.03
C TYR A 14 -9.25 3.71 11.48
N GLY A 15 -8.88 4.83 12.12
CA GLY A 15 -9.84 5.80 12.66
C GLY A 15 -10.43 5.44 14.02
N VAL A 16 -9.99 4.36 14.66
CA VAL A 16 -10.34 4.04 16.05
C VAL A 16 -9.47 4.89 17.01
N PRO A 17 -10.00 5.43 18.11
CA PRO A 17 -9.20 6.16 19.09
C PRO A 17 -8.15 5.27 19.78
N GLU A 18 -6.90 5.73 19.86
CA GLU A 18 -5.78 4.99 20.47
C GLU A 18 -5.59 5.36 21.95
N THR A 19 -5.06 6.55 22.25
CA THR A 19 -4.72 6.93 23.64
C THR A 19 -5.65 8.00 24.24
N GLY A 20 -6.49 8.67 23.44
CA GLY A 20 -7.44 9.68 23.91
C GLY A 20 -8.29 10.34 22.81
N PRO A 21 -9.19 11.28 23.17
CA PRO A 21 -10.01 12.00 22.20
C PRO A 21 -9.14 12.79 21.21
N GLY A 22 -9.26 12.46 19.92
CA GLY A 22 -8.51 13.12 18.84
C GLY A 22 -7.21 12.40 18.43
N ASP A 23 -6.85 11.31 19.10
CA ASP A 23 -5.73 10.46 18.74
C ASP A 23 -6.27 9.21 18.04
N LEU A 24 -6.32 9.24 16.70
CA LEU A 24 -6.90 8.17 15.88
C LEU A 24 -5.80 7.32 15.24
N ILE A 25 -6.01 6.00 15.24
CA ILE A 25 -5.12 5.05 14.58
C ILE A 25 -5.05 5.36 13.08
N ASN A 26 -3.83 5.66 12.62
CA ASN A 26 -3.59 6.13 11.25
C ASN A 26 -3.48 4.98 10.23
N CYS A 27 -3.41 5.35 8.95
CA CYS A 27 -3.02 4.44 7.88
C CYS A 27 -1.53 4.10 7.97
N ILE A 28 -1.08 3.11 7.20
CA ILE A 28 0.35 2.75 7.09
C ILE A 28 0.85 3.23 5.73
N PRO A 29 1.71 4.26 5.68
CA PRO A 29 2.24 4.78 4.44
C PRO A 29 3.24 3.85 3.74
N ASP A 30 3.36 4.01 2.42
CA ASP A 30 4.32 3.28 1.59
C ASP A 30 5.77 3.52 2.02
N TYR A 31 6.10 4.73 2.47
CA TYR A 31 7.41 5.08 3.01
C TYR A 31 7.74 4.30 4.29
N THR A 32 6.74 4.03 5.14
CA THR A 32 6.90 3.20 6.34
C THR A 32 7.21 1.76 5.95
N ILE A 33 6.43 1.20 5.02
CA ILE A 33 6.64 -0.16 4.53
C ILE A 33 8.02 -0.29 3.86
N ALA A 34 8.42 0.69 3.05
CA ALA A 34 9.73 0.69 2.39
C ALA A 34 10.89 0.67 3.39
N ALA A 35 10.83 1.50 4.44
CA ALA A 35 11.87 1.52 5.48
C ALA A 35 11.97 0.18 6.22
N LEU A 36 10.84 -0.45 6.56
CA LEU A 36 10.81 -1.76 7.19
C LEU A 36 11.37 -2.85 6.28
N LEU A 37 11.09 -2.80 4.97
CA LEU A 37 11.64 -3.74 4.00
C LEU A 37 13.16 -3.57 3.82
N ASP A 38 13.65 -2.34 3.84
CA ASP A 38 15.08 -2.04 3.77
C ASP A 38 15.81 -2.56 5.02
N GLU A 39 15.26 -2.37 6.22
CA GLU A 39 15.81 -2.94 7.46
C GLU A 39 15.80 -4.48 7.42
N LEU A 40 14.68 -5.07 6.99
CA LEU A 40 14.56 -6.52 6.86
C LEU A 40 15.59 -7.08 5.87
N ALA A 41 15.76 -6.41 4.71
CA ALA A 41 16.74 -6.80 3.70
C ALA A 41 18.18 -6.69 4.21
N ALA A 42 18.49 -5.66 5.01
CA ALA A 42 19.80 -5.48 5.61
C ALA A 42 20.17 -6.61 6.59
N VAL A 43 19.18 -7.12 7.34
CA VAL A 43 19.40 -8.16 8.36
C VAL A 43 19.27 -9.59 7.80
N LYS A 44 18.39 -9.81 6.82
CA LYS A 44 18.00 -11.15 6.34
C LYS A 44 18.32 -11.41 4.87
N GLY A 45 18.75 -10.41 4.13
CA GLY A 45 18.92 -10.47 2.68
C GLY A 45 17.66 -10.04 1.93
N ASN A 46 17.81 -9.77 0.63
CA ASN A 46 16.79 -9.15 -0.22
C ASN A 46 15.93 -10.15 -1.00
N ASN A 47 15.89 -11.42 -0.60
CA ASN A 47 14.96 -12.41 -1.16
C ASN A 47 13.56 -12.23 -0.55
N ILE A 48 13.00 -11.03 -0.74
CA ILE A 48 11.72 -10.61 -0.18
C ILE A 48 10.77 -10.35 -1.34
N THR A 49 9.62 -11.02 -1.32
CA THR A 49 8.53 -10.78 -2.28
C THR A 49 7.36 -10.18 -1.53
N VAL A 50 6.91 -9.01 -1.99
CA VAL A 50 5.75 -8.30 -1.45
C VAL A 50 4.63 -8.39 -2.46
N VAL A 51 3.43 -8.76 -2.00
CA VAL A 51 2.25 -8.93 -2.84
C VAL A 51 1.15 -8.03 -2.30
N PHE A 52 0.75 -7.02 -3.07
CA PHE A 52 -0.38 -6.16 -2.73
C PHE A 52 -1.56 -6.43 -3.67
N ASP A 53 -2.58 -7.09 -3.12
CA ASP A 53 -3.91 -7.21 -3.74
C ASP A 53 -4.82 -6.07 -3.27
N SER A 54 -4.45 -4.85 -3.65
CA SER A 54 -5.16 -3.63 -3.31
C SER A 54 -4.89 -2.55 -4.37
N CYS A 55 -5.73 -1.51 -4.34
CA CYS A 55 -5.57 -0.32 -5.14
C CYS A 55 -4.79 0.77 -4.43
N HIS A 56 -4.22 1.68 -5.21
CA HIS A 56 -3.85 3.01 -4.73
C HIS A 56 -5.09 3.80 -4.34
N SER A 57 -4.93 4.78 -3.44
CA SER A 57 -5.96 5.75 -3.06
C SER A 57 -6.32 6.70 -4.23
N ALA A 58 -6.78 6.15 -5.36
CA ALA A 58 -7.20 6.93 -6.50
C ALA A 58 -8.43 7.74 -6.09
N SER A 59 -8.29 9.08 -6.11
CA SER A 59 -9.34 10.10 -5.95
C SER A 59 -10.73 9.54 -6.29
N GLY A 60 -11.60 9.42 -5.27
CA GLY A 60 -12.91 8.76 -5.31
C GLY A 60 -13.97 9.46 -6.17
N SER A 61 -13.63 9.91 -7.38
CA SER A 61 -14.51 10.70 -8.25
C SER A 61 -14.93 9.96 -9.54
N ARG A 62 -14.83 8.63 -9.59
CA ARG A 62 -15.03 7.89 -10.86
C ARG A 62 -15.89 6.66 -10.75
N ASP A 63 -17.00 6.72 -10.01
CA ASP A 63 -18.05 5.72 -10.16
C ASP A 63 -19.39 6.46 -10.27
N GLY A 64 -19.94 6.45 -11.49
CA GLY A 64 -21.31 6.86 -11.74
C GLY A 64 -22.25 5.92 -11.01
N PHE A 65 -23.27 6.51 -10.38
CA PHE A 65 -24.36 5.77 -9.73
C PHE A 65 -24.98 4.76 -10.69
N GLY A 66 -24.93 3.47 -10.35
CA GLY A 66 -25.79 2.46 -10.95
C GLY A 66 -25.14 1.10 -11.17
N VAL A 67 -25.87 0.07 -10.73
CA VAL A 67 -25.64 -1.38 -10.87
C VAL A 67 -24.82 -1.99 -9.74
N PHE A 68 -25.47 -2.91 -9.00
CA PHE A 68 -24.83 -3.85 -8.08
C PHE A 68 -23.85 -4.73 -8.85
N SER A 69 -22.63 -4.24 -9.03
CA SER A 69 -21.55 -5.08 -9.53
C SER A 69 -21.18 -6.08 -8.43
N PRO A 70 -21.11 -7.38 -8.74
CA PRO A 70 -20.58 -8.38 -7.80
C PRO A 70 -19.08 -8.15 -7.53
N ALA A 71 -18.42 -7.30 -8.33
CA ALA A 71 -17.05 -6.86 -8.12
C ALA A 71 -17.02 -5.52 -7.37
N GLN A 72 -16.26 -5.47 -6.28
CA GLN A 72 -16.03 -4.27 -5.47
C GLN A 72 -14.56 -3.84 -5.59
N PRO A 73 -14.26 -2.54 -5.72
CA PRO A 73 -12.87 -2.09 -5.81
C PRO A 73 -12.18 -2.21 -4.45
N ARG A 74 -10.90 -2.58 -4.44
CA ARG A 74 -10.11 -2.81 -3.21
C ARG A 74 -9.32 -1.56 -2.79
N TYR A 75 -10.03 -0.45 -2.51
CA TYR A 75 -9.43 0.76 -1.91
C TYR A 75 -10.32 1.30 -0.78
N ALA A 76 -9.73 2.16 0.06
CA ALA A 76 -10.45 3.01 0.99
C ALA A 76 -9.98 4.47 0.83
N PRO A 77 -10.88 5.46 1.00
CA PRO A 77 -10.49 6.86 1.01
C PRO A 77 -9.77 7.21 2.32
N VAL A 78 -8.73 8.04 2.23
CA VAL A 78 -8.14 8.69 3.40
C VAL A 78 -9.17 9.64 4.02
N GLN A 79 -9.42 9.50 5.32
CA GLN A 79 -10.50 10.22 6.01
C GLN A 79 -10.05 11.52 6.69
N TYR A 80 -8.75 11.65 6.97
CA TYR A 80 -8.15 12.80 7.65
C TYR A 80 -6.68 12.92 7.26
N ASP A 81 -6.08 14.09 7.50
CA ASP A 81 -4.70 14.38 7.11
C ASP A 81 -3.72 13.40 7.76
N ILE A 82 -2.79 12.89 6.95
CA ILE A 82 -1.71 12.02 7.40
C ILE A 82 -0.62 12.91 8.04
N PRO A 83 -0.30 12.72 9.33
CA PRO A 83 0.73 13.50 10.00
C PRO A 83 2.08 13.35 9.31
N SER A 84 2.77 14.47 9.06
CA SER A 84 4.09 14.45 8.40
C SER A 84 5.19 13.73 9.18
N ASN A 85 4.98 13.52 10.48
CA ASN A 85 5.88 12.86 11.41
C ASN A 85 5.36 11.47 11.85
N LEU A 86 4.36 10.93 11.15
CA LEU A 86 3.89 9.56 11.37
C LEU A 86 5.07 8.60 11.23
N ASP A 87 5.19 7.65 12.15
CA ASP A 87 6.24 6.63 12.20
C ASP A 87 7.68 7.17 12.26
N ALA A 88 7.89 8.41 12.70
CA ALA A 88 9.21 9.05 12.76
C ALA A 88 10.25 8.26 13.57
N ASP A 89 9.83 7.39 14.49
CA ASP A 89 10.67 6.48 15.25
C ASP A 89 11.24 5.33 14.39
N ILE A 90 10.52 4.85 13.39
CA ILE A 90 10.99 3.84 12.41
C ILE A 90 12.14 4.42 11.56
N PHE A 91 12.09 5.71 11.25
CA PHE A 91 13.13 6.39 10.45
C PHE A 91 14.40 6.73 11.21
N LYS A 92 14.44 6.59 12.55
CA LYS A 92 15.66 6.88 13.34
C LYS A 92 16.74 5.82 13.17
N THR A 93 16.37 4.60 12.80
CA THR A 93 17.26 3.43 12.68
C THR A 93 17.62 3.10 11.23
N ALA A 94 16.85 3.59 10.26
CA ALA A 94 17.09 3.32 8.85
C ALA A 94 18.39 4.00 8.37
N PRO A 95 19.25 3.30 7.60
CA PRO A 95 20.38 3.95 6.93
C PRO A 95 19.83 5.06 6.05
N ALA A 96 20.54 6.18 5.97
CA ALA A 96 20.12 7.42 5.35
C ALA A 96 19.87 7.35 3.83
N ARG A 97 18.99 6.46 3.35
CA ARG A 97 18.04 6.77 2.27
C ARG A 97 17.05 7.79 2.82
N GLN A 98 17.64 8.94 3.13
CA GLN A 98 17.20 10.26 2.76
C GLN A 98 15.79 10.20 2.20
N ILE A 99 14.86 10.73 3.00
CA ILE A 99 13.53 11.22 2.64
C ILE A 99 13.72 12.16 1.44
N LYS A 100 14.08 11.58 0.28
CA LYS A 100 14.33 12.27 -0.97
C LYS A 100 12.95 12.54 -1.47
N SER A 101 12.50 13.76 -1.20
CA SER A 101 11.47 14.47 -1.94
C SER A 101 10.37 13.53 -2.45
N ARG A 102 9.36 13.29 -1.60
CA ARG A 102 8.05 12.67 -1.93
C ARG A 102 7.90 12.53 -3.45
N SER A 103 8.35 11.39 -3.96
CA SER A 103 8.56 11.18 -5.38
C SER A 103 7.21 11.16 -6.08
N VAL A 104 7.20 11.52 -7.37
CA VAL A 104 6.00 11.36 -8.21
C VAL A 104 5.63 9.87 -8.36
N GLU A 105 6.58 8.98 -8.08
CA GLU A 105 6.38 7.54 -8.09
C GLU A 105 6.34 6.94 -6.67
N PRO A 106 5.58 5.84 -6.47
CA PRO A 106 5.46 5.18 -5.17
C PRO A 106 6.80 4.68 -4.69
N LEU A 107 7.10 4.86 -3.40
CA LEU A 107 8.42 4.50 -2.85
C LEU A 107 8.72 3.01 -2.96
N LEU A 108 7.69 2.16 -2.84
CA LEU A 108 7.79 0.72 -3.03
C LEU A 108 8.11 0.30 -4.47
N CYS A 109 7.91 1.19 -5.44
CA CYS A 109 8.27 0.97 -6.84
C CYS A 109 9.68 1.51 -7.16
N THR A 110 10.22 2.40 -6.33
CA THR A 110 11.54 3.01 -6.55
C THR A 110 12.65 2.19 -5.89
N ASP A 111 13.71 1.90 -6.65
CA ASP A 111 14.94 1.29 -6.13
C ASP A 111 14.75 -0.08 -5.44
N GLN A 112 14.28 -1.06 -6.24
CA GLN A 112 13.97 -2.47 -5.90
C GLN A 112 15.18 -3.31 -5.39
N ALA A 113 16.15 -2.70 -4.73
CA ALA A 113 17.29 -3.40 -4.15
C ALA A 113 16.90 -4.32 -2.97
N SER A 114 15.84 -3.99 -2.24
CA SER A 114 15.40 -4.74 -1.04
C SER A 114 14.36 -5.83 -1.31
N HIS A 115 13.51 -5.68 -2.32
CA HIS A 115 12.38 -6.58 -2.55
C HIS A 115 11.88 -6.58 -4.00
N VAL A 116 11.10 -7.60 -4.35
CA VAL A 116 10.26 -7.65 -5.57
C VAL A 116 8.82 -7.35 -5.19
N LEU A 117 8.20 -6.38 -5.86
CA LEU A 117 6.79 -6.01 -5.65
C LEU A 117 5.90 -6.57 -6.76
N LEU A 118 4.83 -7.27 -6.36
CA LEU A 118 3.71 -7.66 -7.21
C LEU A 118 2.46 -6.88 -6.80
N ALA A 119 2.05 -5.91 -7.62
CA ALA A 119 0.87 -5.09 -7.39
C ALA A 119 -0.30 -5.52 -8.30
N ALA A 120 -1.52 -5.53 -7.74
CA ALA A 120 -2.72 -5.96 -8.47
C ALA A 120 -3.18 -5.01 -9.58
N CYS A 121 -2.78 -3.74 -9.54
CA CYS A 121 -3.18 -2.75 -10.53
C CYS A 121 -2.09 -1.69 -10.72
N GLY A 122 -1.98 -1.13 -11.94
CA GLY A 122 -1.17 0.07 -12.18
C GLY A 122 -1.83 1.35 -11.66
N SER A 123 -1.14 2.49 -11.78
CA SER A 123 -1.59 3.80 -11.27
C SER A 123 -2.91 4.32 -11.85
N ARG A 124 -3.38 3.75 -12.96
CA ARG A 124 -4.65 4.10 -13.63
C ARG A 124 -5.68 2.98 -13.60
N GLU A 125 -5.38 1.88 -12.93
CA GLU A 125 -6.23 0.69 -12.91
C GLU A 125 -6.83 0.47 -11.53
N LYS A 126 -7.86 -0.40 -11.45
CA LYS A 126 -8.47 -0.81 -10.19
C LYS A 126 -8.24 -2.31 -9.97
N ALA A 127 -7.77 -2.68 -8.78
CA ALA A 127 -7.86 -4.01 -8.19
C ALA A 127 -9.28 -4.26 -7.67
N TRP A 128 -9.78 -5.47 -7.89
CA TRP A 128 -11.17 -5.85 -7.61
C TRP A 128 -11.25 -7.08 -6.72
N GLU A 129 -12.29 -7.10 -5.89
CA GLU A 129 -12.74 -8.25 -5.13
C GLU A 129 -14.07 -8.76 -5.67
N GLN A 130 -14.21 -10.07 -5.82
CA GLN A 130 -15.48 -10.73 -6.13
C GLN A 130 -15.63 -11.96 -5.24
N ASN A 131 -16.82 -12.18 -4.67
CA ASN A 131 -17.10 -13.31 -3.78
C ASN A 131 -16.09 -13.44 -2.62
N HIS A 132 -15.73 -12.31 -2.00
CA HIS A 132 -14.74 -12.25 -0.90
C HIS A 132 -13.31 -12.66 -1.30
N GLN A 133 -12.98 -12.65 -2.60
CA GLN A 133 -11.66 -12.99 -3.11
C GLN A 133 -11.13 -11.87 -4.01
N GLY A 134 -9.88 -11.47 -3.79
CA GLY A 134 -9.17 -10.57 -4.68
C GLY A 134 -8.88 -11.24 -6.02
N GLN A 135 -9.26 -10.59 -7.13
CA GLN A 135 -9.10 -11.17 -8.47
C GLN A 135 -7.62 -11.42 -8.80
N PHE A 136 -6.74 -10.53 -8.36
CA PHE A 136 -5.30 -10.68 -8.57
C PHE A 136 -4.74 -11.88 -7.80
N THR A 137 -5.05 -12.02 -6.51
CA THR A 137 -4.62 -13.18 -5.71
C THR A 137 -5.14 -14.48 -6.31
N THR A 138 -6.41 -14.52 -6.73
CA THR A 138 -6.98 -15.71 -7.38
C THR A 138 -6.23 -16.09 -8.64
N ALA A 139 -5.95 -15.12 -9.52
CA ALA A 139 -5.19 -15.35 -10.75
C ALA A 139 -3.75 -15.79 -10.47
N LEU A 140 -3.08 -15.14 -9.51
CA LEU A 140 -1.71 -15.47 -9.10
C LEU A 140 -1.62 -16.90 -8.57
N LEU A 141 -2.52 -17.29 -7.65
CA LEU A 141 -2.56 -18.64 -7.10
C LEU A 141 -2.84 -19.70 -8.17
N GLN A 142 -3.71 -19.40 -9.14
CA GLN A 142 -3.97 -20.30 -10.25
C GLN A 142 -2.72 -20.49 -11.12
N ALA A 143 -2.05 -19.40 -11.48
CA ALA A 143 -0.81 -19.46 -12.27
C ALA A 143 0.28 -20.26 -11.54
N LEU A 144 0.49 -20.01 -10.24
CA LEU A 144 1.48 -20.72 -9.43
C LEU A 144 1.17 -22.22 -9.36
N LYS A 145 -0.10 -22.62 -9.20
CA LYS A 145 -0.49 -24.03 -9.20
C LYS A 145 -0.27 -24.71 -10.54
N THR A 146 -0.44 -24.01 -11.66
CA THR A 146 -0.17 -24.55 -13.00
C THR A 146 1.33 -24.76 -13.27
N HIS A 147 2.19 -24.00 -12.58
CA HIS A 147 3.64 -24.04 -12.79
C HIS A 147 4.44 -24.66 -11.63
N ALA A 148 3.78 -25.01 -10.52
CA ALA A 148 4.36 -25.83 -9.46
C ALA A 148 4.56 -27.25 -10.00
N LYS A 149 5.83 -27.63 -10.19
CA LYS A 149 6.21 -29.01 -10.52
C LYS A 149 6.15 -29.90 -9.29
#